data_AF-A0A349Y6A0-F1
#
_entry.id   AF-A0A349Y6A0-F1
#
_cell.length_a   1.000
_cell.length_b   1.000
_cell.length_c   1.000
_cell.angle_alpha   90.00
_cell.angle_beta   90.00
_cell.angle_gamma   90.00
#
_symmetry.space_group_name_H-M   'P 1'
#
loop_
_entity.id
_entity.type
_entity.pdbx_description
1 polymer ?
#
loop_
_entity_poly.entity_id
_entity_poly.type
_entity_poly.pdbx_seq_one_letter_code
_entity_poly.pdbx_strand_id
1 'polypeptide(L)'
;PQPPAVQPVPVDSLSDRMAPVKSSSQTQQQLRTHPIQSKGPAQPAPLQGPAVQSKVYDRHGRIIPGVKQVGPNRVLDTRTGRYYDAVPSADGQQIKP
;
A
#
# COMPACT_ATOMS: atom_id res chain seq x y z
N PRO A 1 -47.56 28.35 -58.07
CA PRO A 1 -47.83 29.70 -57.51
C PRO A 1 -47.10 29.87 -56.18
N GLN A 2 -46.33 30.94 -56.02
CA GLN A 2 -45.45 31.16 -54.87
C GLN A 2 -46.09 32.18 -53.91
N PRO A 3 -46.23 31.89 -52.61
CA PRO A 3 -46.76 32.87 -51.65
C PRO A 3 -45.72 33.96 -51.33
N PRO A 4 -46.14 35.20 -51.04
CA PRO A 4 -45.23 36.28 -50.66
C PRO A 4 -44.65 36.05 -49.25
N ALA A 5 -43.42 36.53 -49.04
CA ALA A 5 -42.65 36.31 -47.82
C ALA A 5 -43.17 37.14 -46.63
N VAL A 6 -43.21 36.51 -45.44
CA VAL A 6 -43.44 37.16 -44.16
C VAL A 6 -42.10 37.46 -43.45
N GLN A 7 -41.99 38.69 -42.93
CA GLN A 7 -40.90 39.19 -42.07
C GLN A 7 -41.40 39.22 -40.60
N PRO A 8 -40.61 39.70 -39.61
CA PRO A 8 -39.29 39.28 -39.13
C PRO A 8 -39.44 38.74 -37.67
N VAL A 9 -38.48 38.58 -36.75
CA VAL A 9 -37.02 38.87 -36.60
C VAL A 9 -36.32 37.66 -35.93
N PRO A 10 -34.99 37.51 -36.03
CA PRO A 10 -34.21 36.70 -35.09
C PRO A 10 -33.96 37.48 -33.79
N VAL A 11 -34.32 36.91 -32.63
CA VAL A 11 -34.01 37.49 -31.31
C VAL A 11 -32.68 36.98 -30.77
N ASP A 12 -31.59 37.39 -31.41
CA ASP A 12 -30.25 37.13 -30.90
C ASP A 12 -29.30 38.29 -31.25
N SER A 13 -29.01 39.17 -30.27
CA SER A 13 -27.81 40.01 -30.22
C SER A 13 -27.68 40.81 -28.91
N LEU A 14 -26.75 40.37 -28.07
CA LEU A 14 -25.67 41.19 -27.49
C LEU A 14 -26.04 42.52 -26.80
N SER A 15 -25.92 42.58 -25.45
CA SER A 15 -25.25 43.70 -24.74
C SER A 15 -25.05 43.53 -23.21
N ASP A 16 -24.80 42.33 -22.69
CA ASP A 16 -24.23 42.22 -21.33
C ASP A 16 -22.71 42.45 -21.36
N ARG A 17 -22.40 43.75 -21.40
CA ARG A 17 -21.08 44.36 -21.37
C ARG A 17 -20.35 43.96 -20.08
N MET A 18 -19.45 42.98 -20.21
CA MET A 18 -18.59 42.47 -19.13
C MET A 18 -18.01 43.61 -18.28
N ALA A 19 -18.44 43.70 -17.02
CA ALA A 19 -17.78 44.52 -16.02
C ALA A 19 -16.45 43.86 -15.61
N PRO A 20 -15.37 44.62 -15.34
CA PRO A 20 -14.10 44.05 -14.92
C PRO A 20 -14.25 43.28 -13.60
N VAL A 21 -13.92 41.98 -13.61
CA VAL A 21 -13.81 41.20 -12.37
C VAL A 21 -12.69 41.79 -11.51
N LYS A 22 -13.03 42.20 -10.28
CA LYS A 22 -12.09 42.88 -9.39
C LYS A 22 -11.01 41.91 -8.90
N SER A 23 -9.82 41.99 -9.50
CA SER A 23 -8.62 41.32 -8.99
C SER A 23 -8.28 41.82 -7.58
N SER A 24 -8.05 40.88 -6.64
CA SER A 24 -7.22 41.01 -5.41
C SER A 24 -7.59 40.03 -4.29
N SER A 25 -8.72 39.32 -4.34
CA SER A 25 -9.18 38.43 -3.25
C SER A 25 -8.71 36.97 -3.35
N GLN A 26 -8.19 36.52 -4.50
CA GLN A 26 -7.91 35.09 -4.75
C GLN A 26 -6.48 34.64 -4.38
N THR A 27 -5.57 35.57 -4.07
CA THR A 27 -4.17 35.26 -3.69
C THR A 27 -3.93 35.23 -2.17
N GLN A 28 -4.99 35.34 -1.36
CA GLN A 28 -4.93 35.20 0.11
C GLN A 28 -5.66 33.95 0.62
N GLN A 29 -5.57 32.84 -0.13
CA GLN A 29 -5.51 31.51 0.48
C GLN A 29 -4.24 31.46 1.34
N GLN A 30 -4.34 32.01 2.55
CA GLN A 30 -3.26 32.01 3.55
C GLN A 30 -2.76 30.57 3.67
N LEU A 31 -1.48 30.34 3.36
CA LEU A 31 -0.78 29.21 3.94
C LEU A 31 -0.83 29.43 5.45
N ARG A 32 -1.82 28.83 6.11
CA ARG A 32 -1.86 28.76 7.57
C ARG A 32 -0.73 27.86 7.99
N THR A 33 0.43 28.48 8.21
CA THR A 33 1.62 27.88 8.79
C THR A 33 1.37 27.60 10.26
N HIS A 34 0.49 26.63 10.52
CA HIS A 34 0.43 25.96 11.80
C HIS A 34 1.84 25.40 12.08
N PRO A 35 2.46 25.67 13.24
CA PRO A 35 3.79 25.17 13.53
C PRO A 35 3.78 23.65 13.53
N ILE A 36 4.50 23.04 12.60
CA ILE A 36 4.68 21.59 12.54
C ILE A 36 5.53 21.20 13.75
N GLN A 37 4.93 20.45 14.69
CA GLN A 37 5.66 19.96 15.85
C GLN A 37 6.74 18.97 15.38
N SER A 38 8.01 19.36 15.54
CA SER A 38 9.14 18.47 15.26
C SER A 38 9.10 17.29 16.24
N LYS A 39 9.08 16.07 15.70
CA LYS A 39 9.17 14.83 16.51
C LYS A 39 10.61 14.48 16.92
N GLY A 40 11.55 15.41 16.72
CA GLY A 40 12.98 15.16 16.90
C GLY A 40 13.59 14.32 15.75
N PRO A 41 14.89 13.98 15.84
CA PRO A 41 15.52 13.08 14.90
C PRO A 41 14.90 11.68 14.99
N ALA A 42 14.65 11.06 13.84
CA ALA A 42 14.16 9.69 13.79
C ALA A 42 15.19 8.73 14.42
N GLN A 43 14.76 7.90 15.36
CA GLN A 43 15.61 6.83 15.87
C GLN A 43 15.82 5.78 14.75
N PRO A 44 17.06 5.31 14.51
CA PRO A 44 17.30 4.25 13.56
C PRO A 44 16.65 2.95 14.06
N ALA A 45 15.66 2.46 13.32
CA ALA A 45 15.11 1.13 13.56
C ALA A 45 16.20 0.07 13.26
N PRO A 46 16.34 -0.99 14.07
CA PRO A 46 17.26 -2.06 13.76
C PRO A 46 16.82 -2.73 12.45
N LEU A 47 17.73 -2.78 11.47
CA LEU A 47 17.49 -3.55 10.25
C LEU A 47 17.37 -5.03 10.62
N GLN A 48 16.15 -5.56 10.53
CA GLN A 48 15.95 -7.01 10.57
C GLN A 48 16.56 -7.61 9.31
N GLY A 49 17.70 -8.29 9.46
CA GLY A 49 18.30 -9.06 8.39
C GLY A 49 17.36 -10.15 7.87
N PRO A 50 17.61 -10.71 6.67
CA PRO A 50 16.79 -11.78 6.14
C PRO A 50 16.74 -12.95 7.14
N ALA A 51 15.52 -13.40 7.47
CA ALA A 51 15.32 -14.47 8.42
C ALA A 51 16.01 -15.75 7.95
N VAL A 52 17.05 -16.18 8.66
CA VAL A 52 17.70 -17.47 8.43
C VAL A 52 16.69 -18.56 8.71
N GLN A 53 16.33 -19.33 7.68
CA GLN A 53 15.37 -20.42 7.85
C GLN A 53 16.04 -21.57 8.61
N SER A 54 15.50 -21.90 9.80
CA SER A 54 15.90 -23.06 10.58
C SER A 54 15.86 -24.32 9.72
N LYS A 55 16.96 -25.10 9.73
CA LYS A 55 16.98 -26.41 9.07
C LYS A 55 15.95 -27.33 9.73
N VAL A 56 15.31 -28.19 8.95
CA VAL A 56 14.40 -29.21 9.50
C VAL A 56 14.93 -30.60 9.17
N TYR A 57 15.00 -31.44 10.18
CA TYR A 57 15.61 -32.76 10.17
C TYR A 57 14.58 -33.87 10.37
N ASP A 58 14.81 -35.03 9.76
CA ASP A 58 14.07 -36.26 10.06
C ASP A 58 14.59 -36.94 11.33
N ARG A 59 13.90 -38.01 11.77
CA ARG A 59 14.30 -38.82 12.92
C ARG A 59 15.71 -39.45 12.81
N HIS A 60 16.31 -39.46 11.61
CA HIS A 60 17.65 -39.97 11.32
C HIS A 60 18.69 -38.84 11.16
N GLY A 61 18.35 -37.59 11.48
CA GLY A 61 19.26 -36.44 11.41
C GLY A 61 19.51 -35.91 9.99
N ARG A 62 18.68 -36.30 8.99
CA ARG A 62 18.83 -35.83 7.60
C ARG A 62 17.93 -34.63 7.35
N ILE A 63 18.43 -33.60 6.68
CA ILE A 63 17.62 -32.43 6.28
C ILE A 63 16.46 -32.90 5.40
N ILE A 64 15.24 -32.42 5.67
CA ILE A 64 14.05 -32.69 4.86
C ILE A 64 13.78 -31.48 3.95
N PRO A 65 14.00 -31.59 2.63
CA PRO A 65 13.70 -30.51 1.70
C PRO A 65 12.20 -30.22 1.65
N GLY A 66 11.85 -28.94 1.56
CA GLY A 66 10.45 -28.50 1.53
C GLY A 66 9.75 -28.56 2.89
N VAL A 67 10.47 -28.79 4.00
CA VAL A 67 9.92 -28.62 5.34
C VAL A 67 10.52 -27.38 6.00
N LYS A 68 9.68 -26.50 6.55
CA LYS A 68 10.09 -25.28 7.25
C LYS A 68 9.47 -25.18 8.63
N GLN A 69 10.17 -24.52 9.56
CA GLN A 69 9.59 -24.15 10.85
C GLN A 69 8.47 -23.12 10.66
N VAL A 70 7.35 -23.31 11.35
CA VAL A 70 6.17 -22.41 11.32
C VAL A 70 5.68 -22.01 12.71
N GLY A 71 6.27 -22.58 13.77
CA GLY A 71 6.02 -22.17 15.14
C GLY A 71 6.95 -22.89 16.13
N PRO A 72 6.76 -22.66 17.45
CA PRO A 72 7.43 -23.43 18.48
C PRO A 72 7.10 -24.91 18.32
N ASN A 73 8.12 -25.77 18.17
CA ASN A 73 7.95 -27.22 18.04
C ASN A 73 7.02 -27.68 16.90
N ARG A 74 6.81 -26.84 15.88
CA ARG A 74 5.93 -27.12 14.73
C ARG A 74 6.61 -26.79 13.41
N VAL A 75 6.55 -27.74 12.48
CA VAL A 75 7.07 -27.61 11.12
C VAL A 75 5.97 -27.92 10.10
N LEU A 76 6.06 -27.31 8.93
CA LEU A 76 5.16 -27.50 7.79
C LEU A 76 5.94 -28.09 6.62
N ASP A 77 5.52 -29.25 6.13
CA ASP A 77 5.94 -29.75 4.82
C ASP A 77 5.14 -29.03 3.73
N THR A 78 5.78 -28.09 3.05
CA THR A 78 5.17 -27.26 2.01
C THR A 78 4.88 -28.04 0.73
N ARG A 79 5.33 -29.30 0.61
CA ARG A 79 5.03 -30.18 -0.54
C ARG A 79 3.70 -30.91 -0.35
N THR A 80 3.33 -31.19 0.90
CA THR A 80 2.11 -31.95 1.25
C THR A 80 1.08 -31.15 2.05
N GLY A 81 1.42 -29.94 2.50
CA GLY A 81 0.59 -29.14 3.39
C GLY A 81 0.48 -29.69 4.82
N ARG A 82 1.26 -30.72 5.17
CA ARG A 82 1.16 -31.43 6.45
C ARG A 82 2.02 -30.77 7.52
N TYR A 83 1.44 -30.62 8.70
CA TYR A 83 2.13 -30.17 9.90
C TYR A 83 2.69 -31.36 10.67
N TYR A 84 3.88 -31.20 11.23
CA TYR A 84 4.52 -32.17 12.11
C TYR A 84 4.97 -31.50 13.41
N ASP A 85 4.95 -32.28 14.48
CA ASP A 85 5.66 -31.93 15.71
C ASP A 85 7.15 -32.08 15.51
N ALA A 86 7.89 -31.15 16.09
CA ALA A 86 9.35 -31.19 16.12
C ALA A 86 9.88 -30.88 17.52
N VAL A 87 11.12 -31.27 17.78
CA VAL A 87 11.92 -30.83 18.93
C VAL A 87 13.05 -29.93 18.44
N PRO A 88 13.57 -29.02 19.27
CA PRO A 88 14.80 -28.29 18.96
C PRO A 88 15.96 -29.28 18.77
N SER A 89 16.82 -28.98 17.81
CA SER A 89 18.10 -29.67 17.56
C SER A 89 19.20 -28.61 17.37
N ALA A 90 20.47 -29.02 17.32
CA ALA A 90 21.62 -28.13 17.46
C ALA A 90 21.58 -26.88 16.55
N ASP A 91 21.17 -27.07 15.29
CA ASP A 91 21.16 -26.07 14.23
C ASP A 91 19.79 -26.00 13.52
N GLY A 92 18.71 -26.43 14.19
CA GLY A 92 17.36 -26.42 13.62
C GLY A 92 16.30 -27.17 14.43
N GLN A 93 15.34 -27.77 13.73
CA GLN A 93 14.24 -28.55 14.32
C GLN A 93 14.30 -30.00 13.81
N GLN A 94 13.95 -30.98 14.64
CA GLN A 94 13.89 -32.39 14.24
C GLN A 94 12.48 -32.94 14.43
N ILE A 95 11.89 -33.54 13.39
CA ILE A 95 10.55 -34.13 13.43
C ILE A 95 10.50 -35.29 14.43
N LYS A 96 9.45 -35.33 15.26
CA LYS A 96 9.19 -36.45 16.18
C LYS A 96 8.82 -37.74 15.42
N PRO A 97 9.21 -38.92 15.91
CA PRO A 97 8.87 -40.21 15.30
C PRO A 97 7.37 -40.45 15.11
#